data_AF-A0A2A5NY40-F1
#
_entry.id   AF-A0A2A5NY40-F1
#
_cell.length_a   1.000
_cell.length_b   1.000
_cell.length_c   1.000
_cell.angle_alpha   90.00
_cell.angle_beta   90.00
_cell.angle_gamma   90.00
#
_symmetry.space_group_name_H-M   'P 1'
#
loop_
_entity.id
_entity.type
_entity.pdbx_description
1 polymer ?
#
loop_
_entity_poly.entity_id
_entity_poly.type
_entity_poly.pdbx_seq_one_letter_code
_entity_poly.pdbx_strand_id
1 'polypeptide(L)'
;SFTVGRVVREREPGAGFRTIMRIGRAGEKLVSYASVITETYRHFGRLGLGAVFGSKRLKAVVVHGDQALKVADPPRYRDLYSRVFNEAVRSTLMKKYHDLGTAANVLPLNAMKALPTKNLTQQGFEGAEDISGEALAERYLGRRIACSNCPVACIHLAALREPYVDEPYFYKTTFVSYDYELLYSLGSMIGVGDAQGLLKLIHRVDELGLDAMSTGVALAWATEAYLRGVVGDDEVLVKLSWGDVDAYLKAVGYIVDQPNEFYASLAKGVEVAASRYGGLDFALSFGGLEMPGYQTGLAAYVGYLTGARHSHLDSAGYSLDQRALREGRRPTPSEVAEALVKEEAWRQVLTSLVVCLFAREIYRPGLVAEALSLVGLNLSVDDLNRLGVEILRDKQRFKLREGFDPLRLRVPKRILEAPTPMGEVREEDVREAVRRYFELLGLQ
;
A
#
# COMPACT_ATOMS: atom_id res chain seq x y z
N SER A 1 -5.07 18.56 0.58
CA SER A 1 -4.94 18.09 -0.81
C SER A 1 -6.19 18.45 -1.63
N PHE A 2 -7.40 18.28 -1.09
CA PHE A 2 -8.67 18.55 -1.78
C PHE A 2 -8.81 19.99 -2.30
N THR A 3 -8.52 21.00 -1.47
CA THR A 3 -8.58 22.41 -1.84
C THR A 3 -7.72 22.71 -3.07
N VAL A 4 -6.50 22.17 -3.11
CA VAL A 4 -5.57 22.33 -4.24
C VAL A 4 -6.18 21.77 -5.51
N GLY A 5 -6.76 20.57 -5.44
CA GLY A 5 -7.43 19.95 -6.58
C GLY A 5 -8.65 20.72 -7.05
N ARG A 6 -9.43 21.33 -6.13
CA ARG A 6 -10.55 22.20 -6.49
C ARG A 6 -10.06 23.47 -7.20
N VAL A 7 -9.11 24.20 -6.62
CA VAL A 7 -8.57 25.44 -7.18
C VAL A 7 -7.97 25.20 -8.57
N VAL A 8 -7.15 24.16 -8.74
CA VAL A 8 -6.58 23.80 -10.05
C VAL A 8 -7.69 23.47 -11.05
N ARG A 9 -8.73 22.72 -10.66
CA ARG A 9 -9.85 22.40 -11.55
C ARG A 9 -10.64 23.63 -12.00
N GLU A 10 -10.77 24.63 -11.14
CA GLU A 10 -11.46 25.89 -11.42
C GLU A 10 -10.63 26.83 -12.32
N ARG A 11 -9.30 26.71 -12.29
CA ARG A 11 -8.38 27.61 -12.99
C ARG A 11 -7.88 27.07 -14.33
N GLU A 12 -7.70 25.76 -14.45
CA GLU A 12 -7.19 25.14 -15.66
C GLU A 12 -8.34 24.69 -16.59
N PRO A 13 -8.14 24.65 -17.92
CA PRO A 13 -9.11 24.09 -18.87
C PRO A 13 -9.02 22.55 -18.97
N GLY A 14 -9.65 21.93 -19.97
CA GLY A 14 -9.51 20.50 -20.28
C GLY A 14 -10.31 19.54 -19.40
N ALA A 15 -11.47 19.98 -18.89
CA ALA A 15 -12.36 19.10 -18.13
C ALA A 15 -12.68 17.82 -18.93
N GLY A 16 -12.59 16.66 -18.27
CA GLY A 16 -12.77 15.34 -18.89
C GLY A 16 -11.52 14.75 -19.55
N PHE A 17 -10.55 15.58 -19.96
CA PHE A 17 -9.31 15.14 -20.62
C PHE A 17 -8.04 15.46 -19.83
N ARG A 18 -8.18 16.10 -18.67
CA ARG A 18 -7.06 16.44 -17.78
C ARG A 18 -6.86 15.43 -16.66
N THR A 19 -5.61 15.30 -16.23
CA THR A 19 -5.20 14.66 -14.98
C THR A 19 -4.45 15.66 -14.10
N ILE A 20 -4.71 15.65 -12.79
CA ILE A 20 -4.06 16.50 -11.80
C ILE A 20 -3.34 15.62 -10.77
N MET A 21 -2.03 15.78 -10.68
CA MET A 21 -1.19 15.21 -9.62
C MET A 21 -0.84 16.33 -8.63
N ARG A 22 -1.04 16.14 -7.33
CA ARG A 22 -0.86 17.20 -6.33
C ARG A 22 -0.47 16.69 -4.96
N ILE A 23 0.15 17.56 -4.16
CA ILE A 23 0.48 17.29 -2.76
C ILE A 23 -0.43 18.02 -1.78
N GLY A 24 -0.62 17.42 -0.60
CA GLY A 24 -1.21 18.09 0.57
C GLY A 24 -0.18 18.87 1.38
N ARG A 25 -0.53 19.21 2.63
CA ARG A 25 0.36 19.91 3.58
C ARG A 25 1.53 19.02 4.01
N ALA A 26 1.34 17.70 4.05
CA ALA A 26 2.41 16.76 4.38
C ALA A 26 3.60 16.87 3.42
N GLY A 27 3.33 17.01 2.11
CA GLY A 27 4.38 17.23 1.11
C GLY A 27 5.08 18.57 1.31
N GLU A 28 4.33 19.66 1.56
CA GLU A 28 4.91 20.99 1.86
C GLU A 28 5.79 20.99 3.10
N LYS A 29 5.46 20.14 4.08
CA LYS A 29 6.17 19.96 5.35
C LYS A 29 7.22 18.85 5.31
N LEU A 30 7.49 18.29 4.12
CA LEU A 30 8.54 17.28 3.89
C LEU A 30 8.41 16.04 4.79
N VAL A 31 7.18 15.65 5.15
CA VAL A 31 6.95 14.36 5.81
C VAL A 31 7.45 13.25 4.89
N SER A 32 8.35 12.37 5.34
CA SER A 32 9.10 11.44 4.47
C SER A 32 8.21 10.44 3.73
N TYR A 33 7.00 10.21 4.22
CA TYR A 33 5.95 9.38 3.60
C TYR A 33 4.75 10.22 3.13
N ALA A 34 4.98 11.47 2.73
CA ALA A 34 3.97 12.27 2.06
C ALA A 34 3.66 11.71 0.66
N SER A 35 2.38 11.69 0.31
CA SER A 35 1.87 11.14 -0.94
C SER A 35 1.65 12.21 -2.01
N VAL A 36 1.63 11.78 -3.28
CA VAL A 36 1.04 12.55 -4.38
C VAL A 36 -0.33 11.97 -4.70
N ILE A 37 -1.37 12.81 -4.60
CA ILE A 37 -2.74 12.44 -4.96
C ILE A 37 -2.95 12.76 -6.44
N THR A 38 -3.37 11.75 -7.19
CA THR A 38 -3.77 11.86 -8.59
C THR A 38 -5.30 11.83 -8.67
N GLU A 39 -5.89 12.77 -9.40
CA GLU A 39 -7.34 12.98 -9.38
C GLU A 39 -7.88 13.20 -7.97
N THR A 40 -8.84 12.43 -7.50
CA THR A 40 -9.43 12.60 -6.15
C THR A 40 -9.13 11.42 -5.24
N TYR A 41 -8.98 10.20 -5.77
CA TYR A 41 -8.94 8.97 -4.99
C TYR A 41 -7.85 8.00 -5.45
N ARG A 42 -6.74 8.50 -6.01
CA ARG A 42 -5.59 7.68 -6.41
C ARG A 42 -4.34 8.27 -5.81
N HIS A 43 -3.42 7.40 -5.40
CA HIS A 43 -2.29 7.81 -4.57
C HIS A 43 -1.01 7.16 -5.06
N PHE A 44 0.00 7.98 -5.30
CA PHE A 44 1.39 7.55 -5.14
C PHE A 44 1.69 7.67 -3.64
N GLY A 45 1.24 6.64 -2.90
CA GLY A 45 1.14 6.66 -1.44
C GLY A 45 2.49 6.59 -0.73
N ARG A 46 3.32 5.63 -1.14
CA ARG A 46 4.54 5.21 -0.41
C ARG A 46 5.81 5.88 -0.94
N LEU A 47 6.91 5.75 -0.20
CA LEU A 47 8.26 6.21 -0.56
C LEU A 47 8.43 7.74 -0.72
N GLY A 48 7.47 8.54 -0.27
CA GLY A 48 7.71 9.97 -0.08
C GLY A 48 7.75 10.82 -1.35
N LEU A 49 7.11 10.40 -2.45
CA LEU A 49 7.06 11.22 -3.67
C LEU A 49 6.50 12.63 -3.39
N GLY A 50 5.57 12.75 -2.43
CA GLY A 50 5.02 14.04 -2.02
C GLY A 50 6.04 14.94 -1.33
N ALA A 51 6.96 14.39 -0.55
CA ALA A 51 8.07 15.14 0.03
C ALA A 51 9.06 15.60 -1.04
N VAL A 52 9.30 14.78 -2.07
CA VAL A 52 10.13 15.16 -3.21
C VAL A 52 9.50 16.34 -3.96
N PHE A 53 8.19 16.31 -4.23
CA PHE A 53 7.47 17.46 -4.79
C PHE A 53 7.59 18.71 -3.90
N GLY A 54 7.38 18.57 -2.59
CA GLY A 54 7.53 19.66 -1.63
C GLY A 54 8.94 20.27 -1.61
N SER A 55 9.98 19.44 -1.65
CA SER A 55 11.39 19.88 -1.66
C SER A 55 11.72 20.74 -2.88
N LYS A 56 11.01 20.51 -3.99
CA LYS A 56 11.14 21.27 -5.24
C LYS A 56 10.15 22.44 -5.32
N ARG A 57 9.40 22.72 -4.25
CA ARG A 57 8.32 23.72 -4.21
C ARG A 57 7.28 23.51 -5.32
N LEU A 58 7.06 22.26 -5.74
CA LEU A 58 6.13 21.88 -6.79
C LEU A 58 4.79 21.45 -6.17
N LYS A 59 3.77 22.29 -6.30
CA LYS A 59 2.46 22.04 -5.65
C LYS A 59 1.59 21.03 -6.39
N ALA A 60 1.60 21.10 -7.72
CA ALA A 60 0.82 20.23 -8.58
C ALA A 60 1.43 20.19 -9.99
N VAL A 61 1.12 19.11 -10.72
CA VAL A 61 1.33 18.95 -12.16
C VAL A 61 -0.04 18.70 -12.78
N VAL A 62 -0.34 19.40 -13.86
CA VAL A 62 -1.57 19.23 -14.64
C VAL A 62 -1.17 18.78 -16.02
N VAL A 63 -1.77 17.69 -16.48
CA VAL A 63 -1.56 17.15 -17.82
C VAL A 63 -2.90 17.12 -18.52
N HIS A 64 -2.99 17.70 -19.70
CA HIS A 64 -4.15 17.62 -20.58
C HIS A 64 -3.66 17.14 -21.95
N GLY A 65 -4.32 16.12 -22.50
CA GLY A 65 -4.08 15.66 -23.85
C GLY A 65 -5.33 15.07 -24.47
N ASP A 66 -5.56 15.39 -25.73
CA ASP A 66 -6.66 14.92 -26.59
C ASP A 66 -6.14 14.14 -27.81
N GLN A 67 -4.83 13.88 -27.86
CA GLN A 67 -4.20 13.14 -28.95
C GLN A 67 -4.58 11.66 -28.91
N ALA A 68 -4.98 11.13 -30.06
CA ALA A 68 -5.21 9.70 -30.25
C ALA A 68 -3.94 9.02 -30.80
N LEU A 69 -3.56 7.89 -30.21
CA LEU A 69 -2.47 7.06 -30.71
C LEU A 69 -2.96 6.19 -31.87
N LYS A 70 -2.20 6.15 -32.96
CA LYS A 70 -2.51 5.29 -34.11
C LYS A 70 -2.09 3.85 -33.81
N VAL A 71 -2.96 2.91 -34.13
CA VAL A 71 -2.68 1.48 -34.07
C VAL A 71 -2.41 0.96 -35.47
N ALA A 72 -1.32 0.20 -35.65
CA ALA A 72 -0.89 -0.29 -36.96
C ALA A 72 -1.89 -1.26 -37.60
N ASP A 73 -2.50 -2.14 -36.80
CA ASP A 73 -3.50 -3.12 -37.24
C ASP A 73 -4.78 -3.00 -36.39
N PRO A 74 -5.73 -2.10 -36.78
CA PRO A 74 -6.95 -1.88 -36.01
C PRO A 74 -7.85 -3.13 -35.83
N PRO A 75 -8.04 -4.00 -36.85
CA PRO A 75 -8.78 -5.24 -36.69
C PRO A 75 -8.17 -6.18 -35.63
N ARG A 76 -6.87 -6.48 -35.70
CA ARG A 76 -6.22 -7.36 -34.72
C ARG A 76 -6.20 -6.78 -33.32
N TYR A 77 -5.98 -5.47 -33.20
CA TYR A 77 -6.06 -4.79 -31.91
C TYR A 77 -7.45 -4.88 -31.28
N ARG A 78 -8.51 -4.71 -32.07
CA ARG A 78 -9.89 -4.82 -31.59
C ARG A 78 -10.21 -6.24 -31.13
N ASP A 79 -9.72 -7.26 -31.84
CA ASP A 79 -9.86 -8.67 -31.42
C ASP A 79 -9.19 -8.90 -30.06
N LEU A 80 -7.91 -8.53 -29.94
CA LEU A 80 -7.16 -8.70 -28.69
C LEU A 80 -7.82 -7.93 -27.54
N TYR A 81 -8.17 -6.66 -27.75
CA TYR A 81 -8.89 -5.86 -26.77
C TYR A 81 -10.19 -6.54 -26.32
N SER A 82 -10.96 -7.09 -27.27
CA SER A 82 -12.21 -7.79 -26.96
C SER A 82 -11.97 -9.04 -26.13
N ARG A 83 -10.89 -9.79 -26.38
CA ARG A 83 -10.50 -10.94 -25.53
C ARG A 83 -10.14 -10.50 -24.12
N VAL A 84 -9.25 -9.52 -23.97
CA VAL A 84 -8.83 -8.97 -22.66
C VAL A 84 -10.03 -8.43 -21.89
N PHE A 85 -10.89 -7.66 -22.56
CA PHE A 85 -12.09 -7.08 -21.97
C PHE A 85 -13.06 -8.18 -21.50
N ASN A 86 -13.34 -9.18 -22.35
CA ASN A 86 -14.22 -10.29 -22.00
C ASN A 86 -13.67 -11.10 -20.82
N GLU A 87 -12.36 -11.34 -20.77
CA GLU A 87 -11.75 -12.00 -19.63
C GLU A 87 -11.91 -11.17 -18.34
N ALA A 88 -11.74 -9.86 -18.41
CA ALA A 88 -11.91 -8.97 -17.26
C ALA A 88 -13.36 -8.91 -16.74
N VAL A 89 -14.37 -8.96 -17.62
CA VAL A 89 -15.78 -8.75 -17.23
C VAL A 89 -16.63 -10.02 -17.14
N ARG A 90 -16.20 -11.14 -17.75
CA ARG A 90 -16.97 -12.39 -17.77
C ARG A 90 -16.34 -13.51 -16.94
N SER A 91 -15.05 -13.43 -16.61
CA SER A 91 -14.39 -14.41 -15.75
C SER A 91 -14.58 -14.08 -14.26
N THR A 92 -14.18 -15.01 -13.39
CA THR A 92 -14.16 -14.79 -11.94
C THR A 92 -12.93 -14.02 -11.45
N LEU A 93 -11.94 -13.78 -12.31
CA LEU A 93 -10.64 -13.21 -11.93
C LEU A 93 -10.78 -11.83 -11.28
N MET A 94 -11.69 -10.98 -11.80
CA MET A 94 -11.90 -9.62 -11.31
C MET A 94 -13.04 -9.49 -10.30
N LYS A 95 -13.81 -10.57 -10.06
CA LYS A 95 -15.05 -10.54 -9.25
C LYS A 95 -14.84 -9.94 -7.86
N LYS A 96 -13.79 -10.39 -7.15
CA LYS A 96 -13.43 -9.87 -5.82
C LYS A 96 -13.26 -8.36 -5.81
N TYR A 97 -12.56 -7.82 -6.82
CA TYR A 97 -12.26 -6.39 -6.91
C TYR A 97 -13.49 -5.55 -7.28
N HIS A 98 -14.42 -6.10 -8.05
CA HIS A 98 -15.68 -5.44 -8.40
C HIS A 98 -16.71 -5.44 -7.24
N ASP A 99 -16.80 -6.54 -6.50
CA ASP A 99 -17.85 -6.74 -5.50
C ASP A 99 -17.58 -5.97 -4.21
N LEU A 100 -16.41 -6.23 -3.59
CA LEU A 100 -16.05 -5.71 -2.27
C LEU A 100 -14.72 -4.92 -2.30
N GLY A 101 -14.07 -4.85 -3.46
CA GLY A 101 -12.75 -4.23 -3.59
C GLY A 101 -11.66 -5.03 -2.86
N THR A 102 -10.55 -4.35 -2.57
CA THR A 102 -9.45 -4.98 -1.80
C THR A 102 -9.87 -5.27 -0.36
N ALA A 103 -10.83 -4.51 0.20
CA ALA A 103 -11.37 -4.65 1.55
C ALA A 103 -11.90 -6.05 1.88
N ALA A 104 -12.24 -6.85 0.85
CA ALA A 104 -12.54 -8.28 0.97
C ALA A 104 -11.44 -9.12 1.66
N ASN A 105 -10.25 -8.57 1.89
CA ASN A 105 -9.16 -9.22 2.60
C ASN A 105 -9.33 -9.22 4.14
N VAL A 106 -10.10 -8.30 4.72
CA VAL A 106 -10.16 -8.11 6.19
C VAL A 106 -10.62 -9.39 6.89
N LEU A 107 -11.79 -9.94 6.53
CA LEU A 107 -12.34 -11.11 7.21
C LEU A 107 -11.52 -12.39 6.97
N PRO A 108 -11.09 -12.74 5.74
CA PRO A 108 -10.26 -13.92 5.53
C PRO A 108 -8.95 -13.89 6.31
N LEU A 109 -8.29 -12.73 6.37
CA LEU A 109 -7.05 -12.56 7.13
C LEU A 109 -7.31 -12.63 8.63
N ASN A 110 -8.42 -12.07 9.11
CA ASN A 110 -8.79 -12.16 10.52
C ASN A 110 -9.07 -13.62 10.93
N ALA A 111 -9.84 -14.34 10.12
CA ALA A 111 -10.22 -15.73 10.36
C ALA A 111 -8.99 -16.65 10.43
N MET A 112 -8.00 -16.43 9.57
CA MET A 112 -6.75 -17.18 9.59
C MET A 112 -5.72 -16.65 10.59
N LYS A 113 -6.04 -15.63 11.40
CA LYS A 113 -5.11 -15.00 12.36
C LYS A 113 -3.88 -14.32 11.72
N ALA A 114 -4.05 -13.78 10.52
CA ALA A 114 -3.03 -13.06 9.75
C ALA A 114 -3.29 -11.56 9.60
N LEU A 115 -4.40 -11.03 10.14
CA LEU A 115 -4.70 -9.60 10.16
C LEU A 115 -3.85 -8.91 11.23
N PRO A 116 -2.99 -7.94 10.88
CA PRO A 116 -2.21 -7.19 11.86
C PRO A 116 -3.09 -6.41 12.84
N THR A 117 -2.91 -6.66 14.15
CA THR A 117 -3.70 -6.03 15.21
C THR A 117 -2.82 -5.42 16.29
N LYS A 118 -3.08 -4.15 16.64
CA LYS A 118 -2.43 -3.42 17.75
C LYS A 118 -0.91 -3.63 17.79
N ASN A 119 -0.22 -3.24 16.71
CA ASN A 119 1.23 -3.45 16.53
C ASN A 119 1.72 -4.91 16.69
N LEU A 120 0.92 -5.86 16.21
CA LEU A 120 1.12 -7.31 16.32
C LEU A 120 1.20 -7.84 17.75
N THR A 121 0.60 -7.13 18.71
CA THR A 121 0.44 -7.63 20.09
C THR A 121 -0.69 -8.65 20.22
N GLN A 122 -1.59 -8.74 19.24
CA GLN A 122 -2.74 -9.62 19.24
C GLN A 122 -2.91 -10.33 17.90
N GLN A 123 -3.50 -11.53 17.93
CA GLN A 123 -3.85 -12.30 16.75
C GLN A 123 -5.34 -12.18 16.42
N GLY A 124 -5.62 -11.53 15.30
CA GLY A 124 -6.97 -11.18 14.91
C GLY A 124 -7.51 -9.98 15.69
N PHE A 125 -8.69 -9.51 15.30
CA PHE A 125 -9.27 -8.27 15.77
C PHE A 125 -10.77 -8.46 15.97
N GLU A 126 -11.25 -8.09 17.15
CA GLU A 126 -12.68 -8.20 17.51
C GLU A 126 -13.55 -7.29 16.63
N GLY A 127 -13.07 -6.09 16.30
CA GLY A 127 -13.76 -5.13 15.45
C GLY A 127 -13.66 -5.41 13.95
N ALA A 128 -13.08 -6.55 13.53
CA ALA A 128 -12.83 -6.83 12.10
C ALA A 128 -14.10 -6.87 11.26
N GLU A 129 -15.23 -7.31 11.84
CA GLU A 129 -16.52 -7.35 11.14
C GLU A 129 -17.00 -5.95 10.77
N ASP A 130 -16.93 -4.98 11.67
CA ASP A 130 -17.46 -3.64 11.43
C ASP A 130 -16.60 -2.85 10.41
N ILE A 131 -15.28 -3.10 10.39
CA ILE A 131 -14.35 -2.46 9.45
C ILE A 131 -14.16 -3.27 8.15
N SER A 132 -14.92 -4.35 7.95
CA SER A 132 -14.78 -5.24 6.79
C SER A 132 -15.27 -4.62 5.48
N GLY A 133 -14.84 -5.18 4.36
CA GLY A 133 -15.37 -4.80 3.04
C GLY A 133 -16.88 -5.03 2.94
N GLU A 134 -17.37 -6.11 3.56
CA GLU A 134 -18.77 -6.49 3.63
C GLU A 134 -19.60 -5.44 4.38
N ALA A 135 -19.20 -5.07 5.60
CA ALA A 135 -19.91 -4.08 6.40
C ALA A 135 -19.87 -2.68 5.76
N LEU A 136 -18.73 -2.28 5.19
CA LEU A 136 -18.61 -1.02 4.47
C LEU A 136 -19.47 -1.00 3.19
N ALA A 137 -19.53 -2.12 2.46
CA ALA A 137 -20.38 -2.26 1.28
C ALA A 137 -21.87 -2.15 1.63
N GLU A 138 -22.30 -2.81 2.71
CA GLU A 138 -23.70 -2.80 3.14
C GLU A 138 -24.14 -1.44 3.68
N ARG A 139 -23.30 -0.79 4.50
CA ARG A 139 -23.74 0.35 5.33
C ARG A 139 -23.28 1.71 4.81
N TYR A 140 -22.18 1.77 4.07
CA TYR A 140 -21.53 3.03 3.71
C TYR A 140 -21.29 3.21 2.21
N LEU A 141 -21.30 2.18 1.37
CA LEU A 141 -20.95 2.31 -0.04
C LEU A 141 -21.92 3.25 -0.78
N GLY A 142 -21.43 4.43 -1.16
CA GLY A 142 -22.22 5.40 -1.92
C GLY A 142 -21.96 5.30 -3.42
N ARG A 143 -20.75 4.96 -3.83
CA ARG A 143 -20.38 4.84 -5.26
C ARG A 143 -19.16 3.97 -5.48
N ARG A 144 -19.07 3.38 -6.67
CA ARG A 144 -17.85 2.79 -7.24
C ARG A 144 -17.37 3.59 -8.43
N ILE A 145 -16.05 3.74 -8.58
CA ILE A 145 -15.43 4.40 -9.74
C ILE A 145 -14.29 3.55 -10.30
N ALA A 146 -13.96 3.76 -11.56
CA ALA A 146 -12.88 3.07 -12.25
C ALA A 146 -11.70 3.98 -12.55
N CYS A 147 -10.50 3.38 -12.64
CA CYS A 147 -9.36 3.96 -13.36
C CYS A 147 -9.69 4.15 -14.85
N SER A 148 -8.91 4.99 -15.53
CA SER A 148 -9.08 5.24 -16.96
C SER A 148 -9.10 3.92 -17.74
N ASN A 149 -10.10 3.74 -18.60
CA ASN A 149 -10.33 2.55 -19.44
C ASN A 149 -10.46 1.21 -18.71
N CYS A 150 -10.60 1.19 -17.39
CA CYS A 150 -10.74 -0.03 -16.61
C CYS A 150 -12.23 -0.40 -16.43
N PRO A 151 -12.67 -1.62 -16.81
CA PRO A 151 -14.08 -2.01 -16.64
C PRO A 151 -14.44 -2.47 -15.21
N VAL A 152 -13.45 -2.66 -14.33
CA VAL A 152 -13.64 -3.33 -13.02
C VAL A 152 -14.27 -2.43 -11.95
N ALA A 153 -14.03 -1.11 -12.01
CA ALA A 153 -14.50 -0.15 -11.01
C ALA A 153 -14.16 -0.52 -9.53
N CYS A 154 -12.91 -0.90 -9.25
CA CYS A 154 -12.52 -1.40 -7.93
C CYS A 154 -12.42 -0.33 -6.82
N ILE A 155 -12.49 0.96 -7.16
CA ILE A 155 -12.38 2.05 -6.18
C ILE A 155 -13.75 2.24 -5.53
N HIS A 156 -13.87 1.85 -4.27
CA HIS A 156 -15.08 1.96 -3.49
C HIS A 156 -15.06 3.24 -2.66
N LEU A 157 -16.16 4.00 -2.73
CA LEU A 157 -16.31 5.27 -2.01
C LEU A 157 -17.42 5.14 -0.97
N ALA A 158 -17.05 5.16 0.30
CA ALA A 158 -17.96 5.26 1.42
C ALA A 158 -18.55 6.68 1.48
N ALA A 159 -19.86 6.80 1.65
CA ALA A 159 -20.57 8.04 1.93
C ALA A 159 -20.67 8.23 3.45
N LEU A 160 -19.64 8.85 4.04
CA LEU A 160 -19.65 9.20 5.45
C LEU A 160 -20.59 10.39 5.67
N ARG A 161 -21.64 10.19 6.47
CA ARG A 161 -22.61 11.25 6.82
C ARG A 161 -22.37 11.71 8.25
N GLU A 162 -22.13 13.00 8.42
CA GLU A 162 -21.84 13.62 9.71
C GLU A 162 -22.83 14.77 9.94
N PRO A 163 -23.46 14.88 11.12
CA PRO A 163 -24.32 16.02 11.42
C PRO A 163 -23.48 17.30 11.47
N TYR A 164 -24.07 18.44 11.10
CA TYR A 164 -23.45 19.73 11.39
C TYR A 164 -23.44 19.98 12.90
N VAL A 165 -22.35 20.57 13.42
CA VAL A 165 -22.16 20.83 14.85
C VAL A 165 -23.31 21.65 15.43
N ASP A 166 -23.73 22.67 14.68
CA ASP A 166 -24.73 23.65 15.13
C ASP A 166 -26.14 23.40 14.59
N GLU A 167 -26.33 22.39 13.73
CA GLU A 167 -27.64 22.12 13.10
C GLU A 167 -27.86 20.61 12.85
N PRO A 168 -28.45 19.89 13.83
CA PRO A 168 -28.58 18.43 13.81
C PRO A 168 -29.39 17.88 12.62
N TYR A 169 -30.24 18.71 11.99
CA TYR A 169 -31.03 18.30 10.82
C TYR A 169 -30.22 18.31 9.52
N PHE A 170 -29.08 18.99 9.46
CA PHE A 170 -28.22 18.97 8.29
C PHE A 170 -27.08 17.97 8.45
N TYR A 171 -26.73 17.34 7.33
CA TYR A 171 -25.61 16.40 7.25
C TYR A 171 -24.63 16.83 6.19
N LYS A 172 -23.34 16.79 6.52
CA LYS A 172 -22.26 16.79 5.55
C LYS A 172 -22.07 15.36 5.06
N THR A 173 -22.01 15.17 3.74
CA THR A 173 -21.62 13.89 3.13
C THR A 173 -20.23 13.99 2.56
N THR A 174 -19.32 13.16 3.06
CA THR A 174 -17.94 13.06 2.60
C THR A 174 -17.74 11.71 1.94
N PHE A 175 -17.27 11.71 0.68
CA PHE A 175 -16.89 10.48 0.01
C PHE A 175 -15.45 10.10 0.37
N VAL A 176 -15.28 8.93 0.97
CA VAL A 176 -13.99 8.41 1.44
C VAL A 176 -13.67 7.14 0.68
N SER A 177 -12.55 7.12 -0.05
CA SER A 177 -12.06 5.90 -0.69
C SER A 177 -11.48 4.97 0.36
N TYR A 178 -11.83 3.69 0.30
CA TYR A 178 -11.29 2.69 1.21
C TYR A 178 -10.72 1.49 0.47
N ASP A 179 -9.58 1.04 0.95
CA ASP A 179 -8.84 -0.11 0.46
C ASP A 179 -8.33 -0.92 1.65
N TYR A 180 -8.03 -2.19 1.44
CA TYR A 180 -7.52 -3.08 2.49
C TYR A 180 -6.38 -2.47 3.31
N GLU A 181 -5.39 -1.89 2.64
CA GLU A 181 -4.21 -1.34 3.30
C GLU A 181 -4.57 -0.15 4.22
N LEU A 182 -5.62 0.61 3.90
CA LEU A 182 -6.11 1.71 4.74
C LEU A 182 -6.88 1.16 5.95
N LEU A 183 -7.67 0.11 5.73
CA LEU A 183 -8.50 -0.51 6.77
C LEU A 183 -7.65 -1.21 7.84
N TYR A 184 -6.57 -1.92 7.48
CA TYR A 184 -5.71 -2.49 8.51
C TYR A 184 -4.91 -1.39 9.22
N SER A 185 -4.27 -0.47 8.48
CA SER A 185 -3.30 0.46 9.05
C SER A 185 -3.93 1.49 9.98
N LEU A 186 -5.10 2.01 9.62
CA LEU A 186 -5.84 2.99 10.41
C LEU A 186 -6.99 2.37 11.23
N GLY A 187 -7.18 1.05 11.10
CA GLY A 187 -8.16 0.27 11.84
C GLY A 187 -7.48 -0.69 12.80
N SER A 188 -7.40 -1.97 12.43
CA SER A 188 -6.93 -3.05 13.31
C SER A 188 -5.54 -2.81 13.89
N MET A 189 -4.61 -2.23 13.12
CA MET A 189 -3.24 -1.97 13.52
C MET A 189 -3.12 -0.99 14.71
N ILE A 190 -4.05 -0.04 14.81
CA ILE A 190 -4.15 0.94 15.90
C ILE A 190 -5.35 0.70 16.83
N GLY A 191 -6.07 -0.41 16.61
CA GLY A 191 -7.19 -0.86 17.44
C GLY A 191 -8.51 -0.15 17.19
N VAL A 192 -8.66 0.61 16.10
CA VAL A 192 -9.93 1.27 15.74
C VAL A 192 -10.85 0.25 15.08
N GLY A 193 -11.98 -0.01 15.73
CA GLY A 193 -12.91 -1.09 15.39
C GLY A 193 -14.27 -0.64 14.92
N ASP A 194 -14.52 0.67 14.81
CA ASP A 194 -15.76 1.22 14.30
C ASP A 194 -15.57 1.85 12.91
N ALA A 195 -16.53 1.61 12.01
CA ALA A 195 -16.43 2.06 10.63
C ALA A 195 -16.39 3.59 10.49
N GLN A 196 -17.14 4.35 11.32
CA GLN A 196 -17.19 5.81 11.18
C GLN A 196 -15.87 6.46 11.57
N GLY A 197 -15.28 6.07 12.70
CA GLY A 197 -13.99 6.53 13.17
C GLY A 197 -12.88 6.18 12.19
N LEU A 198 -12.89 4.97 11.64
CA LEU A 198 -11.97 4.56 10.59
C LEU A 198 -12.08 5.45 9.35
N LEU A 199 -13.30 5.69 8.85
CA LEU A 199 -13.52 6.54 7.68
C LEU A 199 -13.08 8.00 7.92
N LYS A 200 -13.26 8.53 9.15
CA LYS A 200 -12.75 9.86 9.54
C LYS A 200 -11.23 9.91 9.51
N LEU A 201 -10.55 8.88 10.01
CA LEU A 201 -9.09 8.78 9.99
C LEU A 201 -8.56 8.72 8.55
N ILE A 202 -9.15 7.87 7.71
CA ILE A 202 -8.78 7.77 6.29
C ILE A 202 -8.94 9.13 5.61
N HIS A 203 -10.08 9.81 5.83
CA HIS A 203 -10.32 11.13 5.26
C HIS A 203 -9.26 12.15 5.70
N ARG A 204 -8.89 12.15 6.98
CA ARG A 204 -7.89 13.07 7.54
C ARG A 204 -6.49 12.85 6.94
N VAL A 205 -6.08 11.60 6.79
CA VAL A 205 -4.80 11.22 6.17
C VAL A 205 -4.76 11.67 4.70
N ASP A 206 -5.83 11.42 3.94
CA ASP A 206 -5.92 11.82 2.53
C ASP A 206 -5.97 13.35 2.35
N GLU A 207 -6.70 14.05 3.22
CA GLU A 207 -6.77 15.51 3.25
C GLU A 207 -5.36 16.11 3.41
N LEU A 208 -4.56 15.57 4.32
CA LEU A 208 -3.21 16.04 4.58
C LEU A 208 -2.20 15.58 3.52
N GLY A 209 -2.50 14.50 2.80
CA GLY A 209 -1.67 13.91 1.76
C GLY A 209 -0.55 13.03 2.33
N LEU A 210 -0.90 12.18 3.28
CA LEU A 210 0.01 11.21 3.92
C LEU A 210 -0.21 9.79 3.37
N ASP A 211 0.83 8.96 3.43
CA ASP A 211 0.69 7.50 3.30
C ASP A 211 -0.10 6.95 4.50
N ALA A 212 -1.25 6.35 4.25
CA ALA A 212 -2.07 5.74 5.31
C ALA A 212 -1.32 4.60 6.03
N MET A 213 -0.57 3.79 5.29
CA MET A 213 0.15 2.66 5.87
C MET A 213 1.22 3.14 6.84
N SER A 214 2.12 4.01 6.38
CA SER A 214 3.18 4.57 7.23
C SER A 214 2.62 5.35 8.41
N THR A 215 1.56 6.13 8.20
CA THR A 215 0.90 6.86 9.28
C THR A 215 0.35 5.91 10.35
N GLY A 216 -0.40 4.89 9.95
CA GLY A 216 -1.00 3.92 10.87
C GLY A 216 0.02 3.10 11.65
N VAL A 217 1.06 2.59 10.97
CA VAL A 217 2.13 1.81 11.62
C VAL A 217 2.98 2.67 12.55
N ALA A 218 3.30 3.92 12.17
CA ALA A 218 4.02 4.85 13.03
C ALA A 218 3.21 5.21 14.29
N LEU A 219 1.89 5.41 14.14
CA LEU A 219 0.98 5.63 15.27
C LEU A 219 0.84 4.38 16.14
N ALA A 220 0.84 3.17 15.57
CA ALA A 220 0.80 1.93 16.33
C ALA A 220 2.04 1.77 17.22
N TRP A 221 3.23 2.07 16.68
CA TRP A 221 4.45 2.13 17.48
C TRP A 221 4.37 3.23 18.55
N ALA A 222 3.90 4.44 18.20
CA ALA A 222 3.78 5.55 19.16
C ALA A 222 2.84 5.21 20.33
N THR A 223 1.71 4.57 20.04
CA THR A 223 0.77 4.09 21.06
C THR A 223 1.42 3.03 21.96
N GLU A 224 2.07 2.03 21.38
CA GLU A 224 2.75 1.01 22.18
C GLU A 224 3.92 1.57 23.00
N ALA A 225 4.72 2.47 22.42
CA ALA A 225 5.83 3.14 23.10
C ALA A 225 5.33 3.97 24.28
N TYR A 226 4.24 4.73 24.11
CA TYR A 226 3.62 5.50 25.18
C TYR A 226 3.06 4.59 26.29
N LEU A 227 2.32 3.53 25.95
CA LEU A 227 1.78 2.58 26.93
C LEU A 227 2.86 1.80 27.69
N ARG A 228 4.05 1.62 27.09
CA ARG A 228 5.23 1.01 27.74
C ARG A 228 6.10 2.01 28.50
N GLY A 229 5.78 3.31 28.46
CA GLY A 229 6.59 4.37 29.07
C GLY A 229 7.94 4.62 28.38
N VAL A 230 8.09 4.21 27.12
CA VAL A 230 9.26 4.52 26.28
C VAL A 230 9.27 6.00 25.88
N VAL A 231 8.08 6.57 25.71
CA VAL A 231 7.84 8.02 25.57
C VAL A 231 6.75 8.44 26.55
N GLY A 232 6.80 9.69 27.02
CA GLY A 232 5.90 10.18 28.06
C GLY A 232 5.06 11.38 27.65
N ASP A 233 4.41 11.99 28.64
CA ASP A 233 3.58 13.20 28.48
C ASP A 233 4.40 14.43 27.99
N ASP A 234 5.73 14.41 28.16
CA ASP A 234 6.63 15.46 27.69
C ASP A 234 6.80 15.44 26.15
N GLU A 235 6.78 14.25 25.54
CA GLU A 235 6.86 14.09 24.09
C GLU A 235 5.49 14.07 23.41
N VAL A 236 4.53 13.37 24.02
CA VAL A 236 3.27 13.01 23.38
C VAL A 236 2.18 14.01 23.74
N LEU A 237 1.88 14.95 22.83
CA LEU A 237 0.93 16.04 23.05
C LEU A 237 -0.54 15.60 23.12
N VAL A 238 -0.85 14.36 22.79
CA VAL A 238 -2.18 13.76 22.91
C VAL A 238 -2.06 12.32 23.36
N LYS A 239 -2.65 11.98 24.51
CA LYS A 239 -2.54 10.64 25.10
C LYS A 239 -3.04 9.59 24.12
N LEU A 240 -2.16 8.68 23.73
CA LEU A 240 -2.47 7.65 22.74
C LEU A 240 -2.94 6.38 23.44
N SER A 241 -4.05 5.83 22.95
CA SER A 241 -4.55 4.54 23.39
C SER A 241 -5.16 3.78 22.20
N TRP A 242 -5.17 2.45 22.27
CA TRP A 242 -5.73 1.62 21.20
C TRP A 242 -7.20 1.95 20.97
N GLY A 243 -7.56 2.24 19.71
CA GLY A 243 -8.93 2.57 19.33
C GLY A 243 -9.38 4.01 19.58
N ASP A 244 -8.55 4.88 20.14
CA ASP A 244 -8.94 6.29 20.40
C ASP A 244 -8.84 7.15 19.13
N VAL A 245 -9.94 7.18 18.39
CA VAL A 245 -10.07 7.90 17.11
C VAL A 245 -9.74 9.40 17.26
N ASP A 246 -10.21 10.05 18.32
CA ASP A 246 -10.02 11.49 18.50
C ASP A 246 -8.55 11.83 18.81
N ALA A 247 -7.89 10.99 19.61
CA ALA A 247 -6.46 11.11 19.84
C ALA A 247 -5.66 10.91 18.54
N TYR A 248 -6.00 9.90 17.74
CA TYR A 248 -5.32 9.64 16.48
C TYR A 248 -5.55 10.76 15.46
N LEU A 249 -6.75 11.33 15.34
CA LEU A 249 -7.03 12.47 14.45
C LEU A 249 -6.13 13.68 14.77
N LYS A 250 -5.91 13.96 16.07
CA LYS A 250 -4.99 15.01 16.53
C LYS A 250 -3.54 14.65 16.21
N ALA A 251 -3.12 13.43 16.53
CA ALA A 251 -1.75 12.95 16.28
C ALA A 251 -1.37 12.99 14.79
N VAL A 252 -2.29 12.62 13.89
CA VAL A 252 -2.10 12.75 12.43
C VAL A 252 -1.87 14.22 12.03
N GLY A 253 -2.58 15.17 12.66
CA GLY A 253 -2.32 16.60 12.49
C GLY A 253 -0.91 16.98 12.93
N TYR A 254 -0.51 16.54 14.13
CA TYR A 254 0.81 16.84 14.70
C TYR A 254 1.96 16.23 13.91
N ILE A 255 1.81 15.06 13.28
CA ILE A 255 2.81 14.51 12.33
C ILE A 255 3.12 15.52 11.21
N VAL A 256 2.11 16.22 10.70
CA VAL A 256 2.30 17.21 9.62
C VAL A 256 2.78 18.55 10.15
N ASP A 257 2.21 19.01 11.27
CA ASP A 257 2.55 20.31 11.84
C ASP A 257 3.93 20.31 12.52
N GLN A 258 4.39 19.14 12.99
CA GLN A 258 5.67 18.88 13.64
C GLN A 258 5.93 19.83 14.82
N PRO A 259 5.02 19.90 15.83
CA PRO A 259 5.09 20.89 16.91
C PRO A 259 6.27 20.67 17.86
N ASN A 260 6.83 19.46 17.90
CA ASN A 260 7.99 19.10 18.69
C ASN A 260 8.81 18.01 17.97
N GLU A 261 9.93 17.62 18.58
CA GLU A 261 10.86 16.67 17.98
C GLU A 261 10.32 15.23 17.88
N PHE A 262 9.38 14.85 18.75
CA PHE A 262 8.73 13.54 18.68
C PHE A 262 7.92 13.40 17.41
N TYR A 263 7.04 14.37 17.12
CA TYR A 263 6.26 14.37 15.88
C TYR A 263 7.12 14.65 14.64
N ALA A 264 8.18 15.44 14.75
CA ALA A 264 9.16 15.60 13.67
C ALA A 264 9.91 14.29 13.35
N SER A 265 10.15 13.45 14.35
CA SER A 265 10.74 12.12 14.18
C SER A 265 9.73 11.14 13.59
N LEU A 266 8.47 11.13 14.08
CA LEU A 266 7.39 10.36 13.48
C LEU A 266 7.15 10.73 12.02
N ALA A 267 7.27 12.01 11.66
CA ALA A 267 7.17 12.50 10.29
C ALA A 267 8.28 11.96 9.36
N LYS A 268 9.34 11.36 9.92
CA LYS A 268 10.41 10.70 9.16
C LYS A 268 10.24 9.18 9.07
N GLY A 269 9.26 8.61 9.76
CA GLY A 269 8.93 7.18 9.75
C GLY A 269 9.22 6.49 11.08
N VAL A 270 8.65 5.31 11.26
CA VAL A 270 8.75 4.56 12.52
C VAL A 270 10.18 4.14 12.85
N GLU A 271 10.99 3.83 11.84
CA GLU A 271 12.41 3.48 12.01
C GLU A 271 13.19 4.62 12.67
N VAL A 272 12.96 5.86 12.21
CA VAL A 272 13.65 7.05 12.70
C VAL A 272 13.18 7.40 14.11
N ALA A 273 11.87 7.37 14.35
CA ALA A 273 11.30 7.62 15.67
C ALA A 273 11.81 6.61 16.70
N ALA A 274 11.76 5.31 16.37
CA ALA A 274 12.21 4.25 17.27
C ALA A 274 13.72 4.24 17.51
N SER A 275 14.53 4.62 16.50
CA SER A 275 15.98 4.78 16.68
C SER A 275 16.32 5.88 17.68
N ARG A 276 15.48 6.92 17.77
CA ARG A 276 15.70 8.06 18.67
C ARG A 276 15.18 7.82 20.08
N TYR A 277 13.98 7.28 20.21
CA TYR A 277 13.27 7.16 21.48
C TYR A 277 13.32 5.75 22.08
N GLY A 278 13.77 4.75 21.32
CA GLY A 278 13.78 3.35 21.72
C GLY A 278 12.64 2.54 21.09
N GLY A 279 12.54 1.26 21.44
CA GLY A 279 11.48 0.39 20.92
C GLY A 279 11.68 -0.13 19.49
N LEU A 280 12.94 -0.18 19.00
CA LEU A 280 13.28 -0.80 17.72
C LEU A 280 12.82 -2.26 17.62
N ASP A 281 12.72 -2.98 18.73
CA ASP A 281 12.23 -4.37 18.77
C ASP A 281 10.79 -4.51 18.24
N PHE A 282 9.95 -3.49 18.43
CA PHE A 282 8.55 -3.47 18.00
C PHE A 282 8.25 -2.36 16.98
N ALA A 283 9.28 -1.75 16.37
CA ALA A 283 9.14 -0.88 15.22
C ALA A 283 9.02 -1.72 13.94
N LEU A 284 7.80 -1.84 13.42
CA LEU A 284 7.48 -2.68 12.26
C LEU A 284 7.75 -1.98 10.94
N SER A 285 9.04 -1.87 10.61
CA SER A 285 9.56 -1.39 9.34
C SER A 285 10.54 -2.37 8.72
N PHE A 286 10.57 -2.39 7.39
CA PHE A 286 11.37 -3.27 6.55
C PHE A 286 12.11 -2.40 5.54
N GLY A 287 13.44 -2.32 5.64
CA GLY A 287 14.23 -1.40 4.82
C GLY A 287 13.85 0.08 5.03
N GLY A 288 13.44 0.45 6.24
CA GLY A 288 12.98 1.81 6.58
C GLY A 288 11.55 2.13 6.17
N LEU A 289 10.80 1.15 5.63
CA LEU A 289 9.42 1.36 5.19
C LEU A 289 8.44 0.52 6.02
N GLU A 290 7.32 1.11 6.41
CA GLU A 290 6.38 0.51 7.35
C GLU A 290 5.71 -0.77 6.82
N MET A 291 5.36 -1.67 7.75
CA MET A 291 4.83 -3.00 7.47
C MET A 291 3.52 -2.99 6.67
N PRO A 292 3.41 -3.78 5.59
CA PRO A 292 2.15 -4.09 4.92
C PRO A 292 1.17 -4.93 5.75
N GLY A 293 -0.11 -4.89 5.34
CA GLY A 293 -1.20 -5.54 6.07
C GLY A 293 -1.19 -7.08 6.10
N TYR A 294 -0.09 -7.81 5.96
CA TYR A 294 -0.13 -9.28 5.97
C TYR A 294 0.91 -9.89 6.92
N GLN A 295 0.41 -10.60 7.93
CA GLN A 295 1.17 -11.46 8.86
C GLN A 295 0.92 -12.94 8.52
N THR A 296 1.33 -13.38 7.32
CA THR A 296 1.01 -14.73 6.84
C THR A 296 2.11 -15.75 7.09
N GLY A 297 3.38 -15.34 7.14
CA GLY A 297 4.51 -16.24 7.29
C GLY A 297 5.82 -15.69 6.75
N LEU A 298 6.78 -16.60 6.57
CA LEU A 298 8.14 -16.31 6.13
C LEU A 298 8.18 -15.56 4.78
N ALA A 299 7.38 -15.99 3.79
CA ALA A 299 7.46 -15.40 2.45
C ALA A 299 6.97 -13.95 2.41
N ALA A 300 5.96 -13.59 3.21
CA ALA A 300 5.55 -12.20 3.36
C ALA A 300 6.69 -11.32 3.89
N TYR A 301 7.32 -11.70 5.01
CA TYR A 301 8.38 -10.90 5.61
C TYR A 301 9.63 -10.80 4.74
N VAL A 302 10.05 -11.91 4.12
CA VAL A 302 11.16 -11.89 3.16
C VAL A 302 10.82 -11.01 1.96
N GLY A 303 9.57 -11.05 1.46
CA GLY A 303 9.12 -10.15 0.40
C GLY A 303 9.21 -8.67 0.77
N TYR A 304 8.89 -8.31 2.02
CA TYR A 304 9.03 -6.94 2.51
C TYR A 304 10.49 -6.51 2.65
N LEU A 305 11.39 -7.42 3.03
CA LEU A 305 12.82 -7.15 3.16
C LEU A 305 13.54 -7.04 1.81
N THR A 306 13.16 -7.89 0.85
CA THR A 306 13.89 -8.04 -0.42
C THR A 306 13.34 -7.17 -1.55
N GLY A 307 12.04 -6.91 -1.56
CA GLY A 307 11.35 -6.18 -2.62
C GLY A 307 12.03 -4.85 -2.94
N ALA A 308 12.10 -4.50 -4.22
CA ALA A 308 12.79 -3.30 -4.68
C ALA A 308 12.32 -2.02 -3.96
N ARG A 309 11.04 -1.96 -3.56
CA ARG A 309 10.42 -0.86 -2.81
C ARG A 309 10.03 -1.24 -1.38
N HIS A 310 10.42 -2.42 -0.88
CA HIS A 310 9.97 -2.96 0.41
C HIS A 310 8.44 -3.01 0.57
N SER A 311 7.74 -3.39 -0.51
CA SER A 311 6.28 -3.40 -0.59
C SER A 311 5.72 -4.79 -0.90
N HIS A 312 4.55 -5.13 -0.33
CA HIS A 312 3.77 -6.31 -0.72
C HIS A 312 3.33 -6.31 -2.20
N LEU A 313 3.47 -5.17 -2.90
CA LEU A 313 3.21 -5.07 -4.33
C LEU A 313 4.42 -5.46 -5.18
N ASP A 314 5.63 -5.50 -4.62
CA ASP A 314 6.83 -5.92 -5.34
C ASP A 314 6.82 -7.43 -5.58
N SER A 315 6.39 -8.18 -4.57
CA SER A 315 6.15 -9.62 -4.64
C SER A 315 4.96 -10.00 -3.76
N ALA A 316 4.11 -10.91 -4.21
CA ALA A 316 2.97 -11.39 -3.42
C ALA A 316 3.38 -12.49 -2.44
N GLY A 317 4.39 -12.25 -1.61
CA GLY A 317 4.89 -13.20 -0.61
C GLY A 317 3.77 -13.73 0.30
N TYR A 318 2.85 -12.87 0.70
CA TYR A 318 1.67 -13.27 1.47
C TYR A 318 0.79 -14.31 0.75
N SER A 319 0.68 -14.22 -0.57
CA SER A 319 -0.09 -15.18 -1.37
C SER A 319 0.65 -16.52 -1.49
N LEU A 320 1.99 -16.52 -1.44
CA LEU A 320 2.79 -17.73 -1.41
C LEU A 320 2.56 -18.48 -0.09
N ASP A 321 2.60 -17.77 1.04
CA ASP A 321 2.31 -18.32 2.37
C ASP A 321 0.87 -18.88 2.42
N GLN A 322 -0.12 -18.11 1.97
CA GLN A 322 -1.52 -18.55 1.94
C GLN A 322 -1.73 -19.80 1.09
N ARG A 323 -1.03 -19.92 -0.04
CA ARG A 323 -1.08 -21.13 -0.87
C ARG A 323 -0.43 -22.31 -0.16
N ALA A 324 0.75 -22.11 0.43
CA ALA A 324 1.46 -23.14 1.19
C ALA A 324 0.63 -23.66 2.37
N LEU A 325 -0.04 -22.76 3.09
CA LEU A 325 -0.95 -23.10 4.19
C LEU A 325 -2.09 -24.01 3.73
N ARG A 326 -2.75 -23.69 2.61
CA ARG A 326 -3.83 -24.52 2.05
C ARG A 326 -3.35 -25.90 1.60
N GLU A 327 -2.10 -25.99 1.18
CA GLU A 327 -1.45 -27.23 0.76
C GLU A 327 -0.84 -28.01 1.95
N GLY A 328 -0.92 -27.47 3.17
CA GLY A 328 -0.35 -28.09 4.37
C GLY A 328 1.18 -28.19 4.36
N ARG A 329 1.87 -27.38 3.53
CA ARG A 329 3.34 -27.38 3.42
C ARG A 329 3.95 -26.16 4.10
N ARG A 330 5.21 -26.28 4.53
CA ARG A 330 6.05 -25.15 4.94
C ARG A 330 7.21 -25.01 3.94
N PRO A 331 7.26 -23.95 3.13
CA PRO A 331 8.34 -23.76 2.18
C PRO A 331 9.65 -23.49 2.92
N THR A 332 10.73 -24.05 2.41
CA THR A 332 12.09 -23.77 2.86
C THR A 332 12.50 -22.33 2.51
N PRO A 333 13.51 -21.76 3.19
CA PRO A 333 14.05 -20.43 2.84
C PRO A 333 14.44 -20.30 1.36
N SER A 334 15.05 -21.33 0.78
CA SER A 334 15.43 -21.31 -0.65
C SER A 334 14.23 -21.32 -1.58
N GLU A 335 13.19 -22.13 -1.32
CA GLU A 335 11.96 -22.13 -2.11
C GLU A 335 11.24 -20.78 -2.03
N VAL A 336 11.25 -20.13 -0.86
CA VAL A 336 10.72 -18.77 -0.69
C VAL A 336 11.48 -17.79 -1.56
N ALA A 337 12.82 -17.78 -1.49
CA ALA A 337 13.65 -16.87 -2.28
C ALA A 337 13.43 -17.04 -3.79
N GLU A 338 13.43 -18.28 -4.29
CA GLU A 338 13.23 -18.59 -5.72
C GLU A 338 11.85 -18.15 -6.21
N ALA A 339 10.81 -18.41 -5.42
CA ALA A 339 9.45 -17.98 -5.75
C ALA A 339 9.31 -16.46 -5.77
N LEU A 340 9.91 -15.75 -4.81
CA LEU A 340 9.85 -14.29 -4.73
C LEU A 340 10.61 -13.61 -5.87
N VAL A 341 11.82 -14.08 -6.23
CA VAL A 341 12.58 -13.53 -7.38
C VAL A 341 11.78 -13.69 -8.67
N LYS A 342 11.20 -14.89 -8.90
CA LYS A 342 10.40 -15.16 -10.10
C LYS A 342 9.15 -14.28 -10.17
N GLU A 343 8.43 -14.15 -9.06
CA GLU A 343 7.22 -13.31 -8.96
C GLU A 343 7.54 -11.83 -9.20
N GLU A 344 8.59 -11.30 -8.57
CA GLU A 344 8.98 -9.89 -8.68
C GLU A 344 9.56 -9.55 -10.05
N ALA A 345 10.34 -10.45 -10.66
CA ALA A 345 10.87 -10.29 -12.01
C ALA A 345 9.73 -10.14 -13.03
N TRP A 346 8.69 -10.97 -12.94
CA TRP A 346 7.52 -10.83 -13.81
C TRP A 346 6.79 -9.50 -13.57
N ARG A 347 6.68 -9.06 -12.32
CA ARG A 347 6.08 -7.76 -11.99
C ARG A 347 6.87 -6.57 -12.53
N GLN A 348 8.18 -6.71 -12.80
CA GLN A 348 8.93 -5.65 -13.48
C GLN A 348 8.44 -5.41 -14.91
N VAL A 349 8.08 -6.47 -15.63
CA VAL A 349 7.48 -6.36 -16.96
C VAL A 349 6.13 -5.66 -16.86
N LEU A 350 5.24 -6.16 -15.99
CA LEU A 350 3.90 -5.60 -15.82
C LEU A 350 3.91 -4.13 -15.40
N THR A 351 4.78 -3.76 -14.47
CA THR A 351 4.87 -2.37 -13.97
C THR A 351 5.53 -1.43 -14.97
N SER A 352 6.44 -1.92 -15.83
CA SER A 352 6.98 -1.14 -16.96
C SER A 352 5.91 -0.83 -18.00
N LEU A 353 4.94 -1.74 -18.19
CA LEU A 353 3.75 -1.55 -19.03
C LEU A 353 2.63 -0.78 -18.32
N VAL A 354 2.82 -0.40 -17.05
CA VAL A 354 1.82 0.27 -16.21
C VAL A 354 0.51 -0.53 -16.10
N VAL A 355 0.61 -1.87 -16.14
CA VAL A 355 -0.52 -2.77 -15.95
C VAL A 355 -0.95 -2.77 -14.49
N CYS A 356 -2.26 -2.68 -14.26
CA CYS A 356 -2.83 -2.83 -12.92
C CYS A 356 -2.55 -4.23 -12.37
N LEU A 357 -1.90 -4.33 -11.21
CA LEU A 357 -1.52 -5.61 -10.60
C LEU A 357 -2.71 -6.48 -10.18
N PHE A 358 -3.93 -5.93 -10.10
CA PHE A 358 -5.15 -6.73 -9.92
C PHE A 358 -5.48 -7.54 -11.17
N ALA A 359 -5.14 -7.04 -12.35
CA ALA A 359 -5.35 -7.72 -13.63
C ALA A 359 -4.19 -8.65 -14.03
N ARG A 360 -3.16 -8.83 -13.18
CA ARG A 360 -1.94 -9.61 -13.52
C ARG A 360 -2.22 -11.04 -14.01
N GLU A 361 -3.30 -11.66 -13.54
CA GLU A 361 -3.69 -13.02 -13.96
C GLU A 361 -4.23 -13.09 -15.39
N ILE A 362 -4.70 -11.96 -15.92
CA ILE A 362 -5.11 -11.77 -17.32
C ILE A 362 -3.86 -11.52 -18.15
N TYR A 363 -3.03 -10.57 -17.74
CA TYR A 363 -1.78 -10.20 -18.41
C TYR A 363 -0.67 -11.22 -18.16
N ARG A 364 -0.83 -12.43 -18.68
CA ARG A 364 0.18 -13.50 -18.66
C ARG A 364 1.24 -13.29 -19.76
N PRO A 365 2.43 -13.89 -19.67
CA PRO A 365 3.53 -13.64 -20.62
C PRO A 365 3.15 -13.76 -22.09
N GLY A 366 2.39 -14.79 -22.48
CA GLY A 366 1.96 -14.97 -23.87
C GLY A 366 1.06 -13.84 -24.38
N LEU A 367 0.11 -13.39 -23.56
CA LEU A 367 -0.79 -12.27 -23.90
C LEU A 367 -0.02 -10.95 -23.99
N VAL A 368 0.94 -10.73 -23.09
CA VAL A 368 1.79 -9.54 -23.11
C VAL A 368 2.68 -9.52 -24.37
N ALA A 369 3.29 -10.64 -24.73
CA ALA A 369 4.07 -10.77 -25.97
C ALA A 369 3.20 -10.49 -27.21
N GLU A 370 2.00 -11.05 -27.25
CA GLU A 370 1.02 -10.79 -28.32
C GLU A 370 0.67 -9.29 -28.40
N ALA A 371 0.33 -8.66 -27.27
CA ALA A 371 -0.02 -7.24 -27.21
C ALA A 371 1.12 -6.33 -27.68
N LEU A 372 2.35 -6.63 -27.29
CA LEU A 372 3.54 -5.89 -27.70
C LEU A 372 3.82 -6.02 -29.20
N SER A 373 3.59 -7.20 -29.78
CA SER A 373 3.76 -7.40 -31.23
C SER A 373 2.84 -6.50 -32.06
N LEU A 374 1.62 -6.21 -31.59
CA LEU A 374 0.67 -5.34 -32.28
C LEU A 374 1.10 -3.86 -32.31
N VAL A 375 2.00 -3.46 -31.41
CA VAL A 375 2.61 -2.12 -31.39
C VAL A 375 4.03 -2.11 -31.94
N GLY A 376 4.44 -3.18 -32.63
CA GLY A 376 5.74 -3.29 -33.30
C GLY A 376 6.90 -3.78 -32.43
N LEU A 377 6.62 -4.25 -31.20
CA LEU A 377 7.61 -4.79 -30.28
C LEU A 377 7.56 -6.32 -30.28
N ASN A 378 8.41 -6.94 -31.10
CA ASN A 378 8.48 -8.40 -31.24
C ASN A 378 9.38 -9.02 -30.16
N LEU A 379 8.82 -9.26 -28.98
CA LEU A 379 9.49 -9.94 -27.87
C LEU A 379 8.85 -11.30 -27.63
N SER A 380 9.67 -12.35 -27.49
CA SER A 380 9.19 -13.66 -27.05
C SER A 380 8.89 -13.68 -25.55
N VAL A 381 8.22 -14.73 -25.08
CA VAL A 381 8.01 -14.95 -23.64
C VAL A 381 9.34 -15.04 -22.89
N ASP A 382 10.34 -15.69 -23.47
CA ASP A 382 11.68 -15.83 -22.87
C ASP A 382 12.42 -14.50 -22.82
N ASP A 383 12.27 -13.66 -23.85
CA ASP A 383 12.82 -12.29 -23.84
C ASP A 383 12.19 -11.46 -22.72
N LEU A 384 10.87 -11.55 -22.53
CA LEU A 384 10.17 -10.84 -21.45
C LEU A 384 10.62 -11.32 -20.06
N ASN A 385 10.76 -12.63 -19.87
CA ASN A 385 11.22 -13.19 -18.59
C ASN A 385 12.66 -12.74 -18.28
N ARG A 386 13.56 -12.77 -19.28
CA ARG A 386 14.93 -12.27 -19.13
C ARG A 386 14.94 -10.78 -18.80
N LEU A 387 14.16 -9.98 -19.53
CA LEU A 387 14.05 -8.54 -19.31
C LEU A 387 13.53 -8.21 -17.91
N GLY A 388 12.55 -8.97 -17.40
CA GLY A 388 12.04 -8.81 -16.05
C GLY A 388 13.12 -8.99 -14.97
N VAL A 389 13.97 -10.01 -15.13
CA VAL A 389 15.12 -10.25 -14.24
C VAL A 389 16.16 -9.13 -14.35
N GLU A 390 16.45 -8.66 -15.57
CA GLU A 390 17.40 -7.56 -15.81
C GLU A 390 16.94 -6.26 -15.15
N ILE A 391 15.67 -5.86 -15.34
CA ILE A 391 15.11 -4.66 -14.70
C ILE A 391 15.16 -4.78 -13.18
N LEU A 392 14.82 -5.95 -12.63
CA LEU A 392 14.89 -6.18 -11.18
C LEU A 392 16.32 -6.04 -10.67
N ARG A 393 17.28 -6.66 -11.35
CA ARG A 393 18.71 -6.58 -11.02
C ARG A 393 19.19 -5.14 -11.06
N ASP A 394 18.81 -4.35 -12.05
CA ASP A 394 19.24 -2.96 -12.18
C ASP A 394 18.65 -2.05 -11.10
N LYS A 395 17.39 -2.28 -10.69
CA LYS A 395 16.81 -1.60 -9.52
C LYS A 395 17.57 -1.92 -8.23
N GLN A 396 17.94 -3.18 -8.02
CA GLN A 396 18.71 -3.58 -6.84
C GLN A 396 20.14 -3.04 -6.90
N ARG A 397 20.81 -3.05 -8.07
CA ARG A 397 22.12 -2.41 -8.27
C ARG A 397 22.09 -0.92 -7.96
N PHE A 398 21.04 -0.22 -8.38
CA PHE A 398 20.84 1.18 -8.01
C PHE A 398 20.81 1.32 -6.48
N LYS A 399 20.02 0.52 -5.77
CA LYS A 399 19.97 0.55 -4.30
C LYS A 399 21.34 0.31 -3.66
N LEU A 400 22.06 -0.74 -4.10
CA LEU A 400 23.39 -1.07 -3.59
C LEU A 400 24.38 0.09 -3.80
N ARG A 401 24.33 0.73 -4.99
CA ARG A 401 25.15 1.92 -5.29
C ARG A 401 24.86 3.07 -4.34
N GLU A 402 23.59 3.28 -3.97
CA GLU A 402 23.18 4.31 -3.01
C GLU A 402 23.40 3.90 -1.53
N GLY A 403 24.09 2.78 -1.27
CA GLY A 403 24.49 2.36 0.09
C GLY A 403 23.51 1.43 0.80
N PHE A 404 22.50 0.89 0.09
CA PHE A 404 21.67 -0.18 0.63
C PHE A 404 22.50 -1.46 0.82
N ASP A 405 22.39 -2.09 1.99
CA ASP A 405 23.04 -3.38 2.28
C ASP A 405 21.97 -4.39 2.74
N PRO A 406 21.63 -5.40 1.92
CA PRO A 406 20.61 -6.37 2.25
C PRO A 406 20.98 -7.28 3.43
N LEU A 407 22.29 -7.47 3.71
CA LEU A 407 22.76 -8.33 4.81
C LEU A 407 22.67 -7.63 6.16
N ARG A 408 22.59 -6.30 6.17
CA ARG A 408 22.45 -5.46 7.36
C ARG A 408 21.01 -5.03 7.64
N LEU A 409 20.03 -5.54 6.89
CA LEU A 409 18.64 -5.24 7.15
C LEU A 409 18.23 -5.64 8.57
N ARG A 410 17.60 -4.71 9.28
CA ARG A 410 16.97 -5.00 10.57
C ARG A 410 15.76 -5.89 10.34
N VAL A 411 15.69 -6.97 11.13
CA VAL A 411 14.51 -7.81 11.26
C VAL A 411 13.82 -7.38 12.56
N PRO A 412 12.60 -6.80 12.54
CA PRO A 412 11.91 -6.42 13.76
C PRO A 412 11.71 -7.63 14.67
N LYS A 413 12.18 -7.58 15.91
CA LYS A 413 12.07 -8.71 16.86
C LYS A 413 10.62 -9.18 17.03
N ARG A 414 9.66 -8.25 16.99
CA ARG A 414 8.22 -8.51 17.02
C ARG A 414 7.77 -9.60 16.05
N ILE A 415 8.31 -9.66 14.83
CA ILE A 415 7.84 -10.63 13.83
C ILE A 415 8.34 -12.05 14.08
N LEU A 416 9.33 -12.21 14.96
CA LEU A 416 9.85 -13.49 15.43
C LEU A 416 9.07 -13.99 16.66
N GLU A 417 8.52 -13.07 17.45
CA GLU A 417 7.74 -13.36 18.66
C GLU A 417 6.24 -13.54 18.36
N ALA A 418 5.71 -12.81 17.39
CA ALA A 418 4.30 -12.86 17.04
C ALA A 418 4.00 -14.08 16.15
N PRO A 419 3.11 -15.00 16.57
CA PRO A 419 2.88 -16.22 15.79
C PRO A 419 2.19 -15.88 14.47
N THR A 420 2.47 -16.66 13.42
CA THR A 420 1.78 -16.56 12.12
C THR A 420 0.91 -17.80 11.89
N PRO A 421 -0.01 -17.80 10.92
CA PRO A 421 -0.77 -19.00 10.55
C PRO A 421 0.15 -20.16 10.10
N MET A 422 1.35 -19.84 9.62
CA MET A 422 2.37 -20.80 9.21
C MET A 422 3.25 -21.29 10.37
N GLY A 423 3.06 -20.77 11.58
CA GLY A 423 3.88 -21.03 12.77
C GLY A 423 4.84 -19.87 13.09
N GLU A 424 5.82 -20.15 13.94
CA GLU A 424 6.88 -19.22 14.30
C GLU A 424 7.84 -18.98 13.13
N VAL A 425 8.36 -17.75 13.02
CA VAL A 425 9.37 -17.37 12.03
C VAL A 425 10.71 -17.22 12.76
N ARG A 426 11.73 -17.94 12.28
CA ARG A 426 13.09 -17.87 12.84
C ARG A 426 13.91 -16.85 12.07
N GLU A 427 14.74 -16.08 12.78
CA GLU A 427 15.60 -15.08 12.14
C GLU A 427 16.61 -15.72 11.16
N GLU A 428 17.09 -16.92 11.47
CA GLU A 428 17.97 -17.70 10.59
C GLU A 428 17.33 -17.97 9.24
N ASP A 429 16.06 -18.39 9.21
CA ASP A 429 15.30 -18.67 7.98
C ASP A 429 15.10 -17.40 7.15
N VAL A 430 14.81 -16.26 7.82
CA VAL A 430 14.66 -14.95 7.16
C VAL A 430 15.98 -14.55 6.51
N ARG A 431 17.09 -14.63 7.25
CA ARG A 431 18.42 -14.23 6.76
C ARG A 431 18.90 -15.13 5.63
N GLU A 432 18.64 -16.44 5.71
CA GLU A 432 18.95 -17.38 4.64
C GLU A 432 18.17 -17.05 3.37
N ALA A 433 16.85 -16.84 3.46
CA ALA A 433 16.01 -16.51 2.32
C ALA A 433 16.40 -15.16 1.68
N VAL A 434 16.70 -14.14 2.49
CA VAL A 434 17.20 -12.84 1.99
C VAL A 434 18.52 -13.03 1.25
N ARG A 435 19.50 -13.73 1.83
CA ARG A 435 20.79 -13.98 1.18
C ARG A 435 20.59 -14.70 -0.16
N ARG A 436 19.81 -15.77 -0.15
CA ARG A 436 19.50 -16.56 -1.35
C ARG A 436 18.81 -15.73 -2.44
N TYR A 437 17.91 -14.84 -2.07
CA TYR A 437 17.24 -13.94 -3.02
C TYR A 437 18.25 -13.07 -3.79
N PHE A 438 19.23 -12.48 -3.10
CA PHE A 438 20.24 -11.64 -3.75
C PHE A 438 21.28 -12.46 -4.54
N GLU A 439 21.65 -13.66 -4.05
CA GLU A 439 22.49 -14.61 -4.80
C GLU A 439 21.84 -15.01 -6.14
N LEU A 440 20.53 -15.27 -6.15
CA LEU A 440 19.78 -15.59 -7.37
C LEU A 440 19.77 -14.44 -8.39
N LEU A 441 19.89 -13.19 -7.92
CA LEU A 441 20.04 -12.03 -8.79
C LEU A 441 21.49 -11.80 -9.23
N GLY A 442 22.45 -12.55 -8.71
CA GLY A 442 23.88 -12.34 -8.96
C GLY A 442 24.40 -11.07 -8.31
N LEU A 443 23.86 -10.70 -7.15
CA LEU A 443 24.25 -9.54 -6.36
C LEU A 443 24.76 -10.04 -5.00
N GLN A 444 26.04 -9.82 -4.71
CA GLN A 444 26.69 -10.19 -3.45
C GLN A 444 27.21 -8.95 -2.74
#